data_AF-A0A7D7VF27-F1
#
_entry.id   AF-A0A7D7VF27-F1
#
_cell.length_a   1.000
_cell.length_b   1.000
_cell.length_c   1.000
_cell.angle_alpha   90.00
_cell.angle_beta   90.00
_cell.angle_gamma   90.00
#
_symmetry.space_group_name_H-M   'P 1'
#
loop_
_entity.id
_entity.type
_entity.pdbx_description
1 polymer ?
#
loop_
_entity_poly.entity_id
_entity_poly.type
_entity_poly.pdbx_seq_one_letter_code
_entity_poly.pdbx_strand_id
1 'polypeptide(L)'
;MIENEDYWNLNSIVSSGKEVDSYGYRFVAGDPSGSAPPVTIVVIELANATFSVGFIVKDDFTEKELILGYICQQAPDKQIPIKTTISDEVKKVQYEGNELQRIEYVGLSLEKFYENRGAKFYLLDLRG
;
A
#
# COMPACT_ATOMS: atom_id res chain seq x y z
N MET A 1 -10.37 -1.85 -5.45
CA MET A 1 -10.69 -0.58 -6.14
C MET A 1 -10.78 0.46 -5.04
N ILE A 2 -10.13 1.62 -5.20
CA ILE A 2 -10.24 2.69 -4.21
C ILE A 2 -11.68 3.23 -4.18
N GLU A 3 -12.12 3.75 -3.06
CA GLU A 3 -13.46 4.34 -2.96
C GLU A 3 -13.49 5.70 -3.67
N ASN A 4 -14.69 6.10 -4.13
CA ASN A 4 -14.85 7.35 -4.88
C ASN A 4 -14.47 8.58 -4.05
N GLU A 5 -14.74 8.57 -2.75
CA GLU A 5 -14.41 9.67 -1.84
C GLU A 5 -12.89 9.91 -1.78
N ASP A 6 -12.11 8.84 -1.62
CA ASP A 6 -10.65 8.89 -1.58
C ASP A 6 -10.06 9.35 -2.91
N TYR A 7 -10.64 8.91 -4.03
CA TYR A 7 -10.28 9.43 -5.37
C TYR A 7 -10.52 10.94 -5.46
N TRP A 8 -11.69 11.42 -5.05
CA TRP A 8 -12.05 12.84 -5.16
C TRP A 8 -11.23 13.71 -4.21
N ASN A 9 -10.87 13.20 -3.03
CA ASN A 9 -9.92 13.86 -2.12
C ASN A 9 -8.55 14.03 -2.79
N LEU A 10 -7.99 12.94 -3.33
CA LEU A 10 -6.73 12.97 -4.07
C LEU A 10 -6.79 13.93 -5.27
N ASN A 11 -7.88 13.87 -6.03
CA ASN A 11 -8.12 14.76 -7.18
C ASN A 11 -8.12 16.23 -6.76
N SER A 12 -8.74 16.55 -5.63
CA SER A 12 -8.80 17.92 -5.09
C SER A 12 -7.41 18.45 -4.74
N ILE A 13 -6.57 17.62 -4.10
CA ILE A 13 -5.18 17.97 -3.77
C ILE A 13 -4.40 18.31 -5.03
N VAL A 14 -4.39 17.39 -6.01
CA VAL A 14 -3.66 17.57 -7.27
C VAL A 14 -4.20 18.77 -8.07
N SER A 15 -5.53 18.92 -8.16
CA SER A 15 -6.17 20.04 -8.88
C SER A 15 -5.89 21.40 -8.23
N SER A 16 -5.58 21.44 -6.94
CA SER A 16 -5.16 22.66 -6.23
C SER A 16 -3.70 23.04 -6.47
N GLY A 17 -2.96 22.25 -7.26
CA GLY A 17 -1.54 22.46 -7.52
C GLY A 17 -0.61 22.05 -6.37
N LYS A 18 -1.14 21.36 -5.36
CA LYS A 18 -0.35 20.82 -4.25
C LYS A 18 0.25 19.48 -4.64
N GLU A 19 1.48 19.24 -4.17
CA GLU A 19 2.08 17.92 -4.26
C GLU A 19 1.39 16.94 -3.31
N VAL A 20 1.29 15.69 -3.75
CA VAL A 20 0.81 14.59 -2.92
C VAL A 20 2.01 14.06 -2.14
N ASP A 21 1.98 14.22 -0.82
CA ASP A 21 3.04 13.76 0.05
C ASP A 21 2.93 12.24 0.16
N SER A 22 3.90 11.54 -0.46
CA SER A 22 3.88 10.08 -0.54
C SER A 22 5.17 9.47 -0.01
N TYR A 23 5.01 8.38 0.73
CA TYR A 23 6.13 7.65 1.32
C TYR A 23 5.95 6.14 1.14
N GLY A 24 6.92 5.50 0.49
CA GLY A 24 6.93 4.06 0.29
C GLY A 24 7.89 3.34 1.23
N TYR A 25 7.50 2.19 1.77
CA TYR A 25 8.38 1.30 2.54
C TYR A 25 7.99 -0.18 2.36
N ARG A 26 8.83 -1.11 2.84
CA ARG A 26 8.55 -2.55 2.81
C ARG A 26 8.09 -3.06 4.17
N PHE A 27 7.07 -3.91 4.17
CA PHE A 27 6.61 -4.65 5.33
C PHE A 27 6.74 -6.15 5.06
N VAL A 28 7.46 -6.88 5.91
CA VAL A 28 7.80 -8.28 5.69
C VAL A 28 7.30 -9.15 6.85
N ALA A 29 6.48 -10.14 6.55
CA ALA A 29 5.98 -11.14 7.50
C ALA A 29 6.70 -12.48 7.32
N GLY A 30 7.63 -12.78 8.23
CA GLY A 30 8.33 -14.05 8.27
C GLY A 30 7.55 -15.13 9.00
N ASP A 31 7.87 -16.38 8.67
CA ASP A 31 7.55 -17.52 9.51
C ASP A 31 8.65 -17.69 10.58
N PRO A 32 8.31 -17.77 11.89
CA PRO A 32 9.30 -17.87 12.96
C PRO A 32 10.24 -19.09 12.82
N SER A 33 9.75 -20.19 12.23
CA SER A 33 10.54 -21.41 12.05
C SER A 33 11.42 -21.39 10.80
N GLY A 34 11.24 -20.39 9.92
CA GLY A 34 11.91 -20.29 8.63
C GLY A 34 11.46 -21.34 7.61
N SER A 35 10.37 -22.07 7.89
CA SER A 35 9.89 -23.18 7.06
C SER A 35 9.14 -22.72 5.83
N ALA A 36 8.65 -21.48 5.82
CA ALA A 36 7.89 -20.90 4.72
C ALA A 36 8.48 -19.55 4.27
N PRO A 37 8.44 -19.23 2.96
CA PRO A 37 8.93 -17.97 2.44
C PRO A 37 8.16 -16.79 3.06
N PRO A 38 8.79 -15.64 3.30
CA PRO A 38 8.12 -14.48 3.89
C PRO A 38 7.05 -13.91 2.94
N VAL A 39 6.11 -13.16 3.49
CA VAL A 39 5.19 -12.32 2.70
C VAL A 39 5.73 -10.91 2.71
N THR A 40 5.97 -10.34 1.53
CA THR A 40 6.44 -8.96 1.36
C THR A 40 5.30 -8.08 0.84
N ILE A 41 5.03 -6.98 1.54
CA ILE A 41 4.09 -5.94 1.13
C ILE A 41 4.84 -4.63 0.95
N VAL A 42 4.73 -4.02 -0.22
CA VAL A 42 5.15 -2.63 -0.43
C VAL A 42 4.00 -1.73 -0.01
N VAL A 43 4.22 -0.89 1.00
CA VAL A 43 3.23 0.04 1.51
C VAL A 43 3.57 1.43 1.02
N ILE A 44 2.60 2.08 0.36
CA ILE A 44 2.68 3.47 -0.07
C ILE A 44 1.65 4.28 0.74
N GLU A 45 2.16 5.18 1.56
CA GLU A 45 1.35 6.14 2.33
C GLU A 45 1.13 7.39 1.48
N LEU A 46 -0.11 7.89 1.42
CA LEU A 46 -0.43 9.21 0.88
C LEU A 46 -0.87 10.12 2.02
N ALA A 47 0.12 10.75 2.66
CA ALA A 47 -0.05 11.39 3.97
C ALA A 47 -1.13 12.49 3.97
N ASN A 48 -1.22 13.27 2.89
CA ASN A 48 -2.21 14.34 2.75
C ASN A 48 -3.52 13.90 2.09
N ALA A 49 -3.60 12.68 1.54
CA ALA A 49 -4.81 12.13 0.91
C ALA A 49 -5.61 11.20 1.83
N THR A 50 -5.17 11.00 3.09
CA THR A 50 -5.85 10.21 4.14
C THR A 50 -6.13 8.75 3.76
N PHE A 51 -5.32 8.16 2.89
CA PHE A 51 -5.32 6.72 2.66
C PHE A 51 -3.92 6.19 2.32
N SER A 52 -3.76 4.88 2.40
CA SER A 52 -2.53 4.17 2.06
C SER A 52 -2.86 2.90 1.27
N VAL A 53 -1.90 2.43 0.48
CA VAL A 53 -2.06 1.23 -0.36
C VAL A 53 -0.91 0.27 -0.10
N GLY A 54 -1.25 -0.98 0.23
CA GLY A 54 -0.33 -2.10 0.28
C GLY A 54 -0.41 -2.93 -0.98
N PHE A 55 0.75 -3.32 -1.51
CA PHE A 55 0.89 -4.23 -2.62
C PHE A 55 1.61 -5.48 -2.16
N ILE A 56 0.94 -6.64 -2.21
CA ILE A 56 1.62 -7.93 -2.02
C ILE A 56 2.45 -8.17 -3.28
N VAL A 57 3.75 -8.35 -3.11
CA VAL A 57 4.71 -8.48 -4.21
C VAL A 57 5.47 -9.81 -4.12
N LYS A 58 6.09 -10.22 -5.23
CA LYS A 58 7.00 -11.36 -5.25
C LYS A 58 8.29 -11.01 -4.50
N ASP A 59 8.99 -12.05 -4.02
CA ASP A 59 10.21 -11.87 -3.22
C ASP A 59 11.36 -11.21 -3.99
N ASP A 60 11.31 -11.22 -5.32
CA ASP A 60 12.28 -10.59 -6.22
C ASP A 60 11.95 -9.13 -6.58
N PHE A 61 10.94 -8.52 -5.93
CA PHE A 61 10.55 -7.14 -6.21
C PHE A 61 11.58 -6.11 -5.68
N THR A 62 12.40 -5.57 -6.59
CA THR A 62 13.49 -4.63 -6.26
C THR A 62 13.23 -3.18 -6.65
N GLU A 63 12.07 -2.86 -7.23
CA GLU A 63 11.79 -1.49 -7.68
C GLU A 63 11.88 -0.49 -6.52
N LYS A 64 12.39 0.70 -6.84
CA LYS A 64 12.50 1.84 -5.90
C LYS A 64 11.64 3.02 -6.30
N GLU A 65 11.25 3.12 -7.56
CA GLU A 65 10.36 4.17 -8.05
C GLU A 65 9.10 3.53 -8.61
N LEU A 66 7.94 4.08 -8.24
CA LEU A 66 6.65 3.62 -8.74
C LEU A 66 5.79 4.78 -9.19
N ILE A 67 4.99 4.53 -10.23
CA ILE A 67 3.91 5.40 -10.65
C ILE A 67 2.60 4.68 -10.39
N LEU A 68 1.82 5.21 -9.45
CA LEU A 68 0.51 4.68 -9.09
C LEU A 68 -0.57 5.40 -9.88
N GLY A 69 -1.37 4.64 -10.63
CA GLY A 69 -2.51 5.14 -11.37
C GLY A 69 -3.81 4.99 -10.62
N TYR A 70 -4.33 6.07 -10.04
CA TYR A 70 -5.64 6.05 -9.39
C TYR A 70 -6.73 6.35 -10.41
N ILE A 71 -7.73 5.46 -10.47
CA ILE A 71 -8.88 5.54 -11.36
C ILE A 71 -10.17 5.45 -10.56
N CYS A 72 -11.22 6.12 -11.04
CA CYS A 72 -12.55 6.12 -10.42
C CYS A 72 -13.61 5.72 -11.45
N GLN A 73 -14.59 4.91 -11.06
CA GLN A 73 -15.66 4.47 -11.97
C GLN A 73 -16.52 5.63 -12.49
N GLN A 74 -16.65 6.71 -11.72
CA GLN A 74 -17.42 7.90 -12.13
C GLN A 74 -16.66 8.78 -13.11
N ALA A 75 -15.35 8.59 -13.27
CA ALA A 75 -14.48 9.31 -14.19
C ALA A 75 -13.39 8.36 -14.74
N PRO A 76 -13.77 7.31 -15.48
CA PRO A 76 -12.88 6.20 -15.86
C PRO A 76 -11.73 6.63 -16.80
N ASP A 77 -11.94 7.74 -17.50
CA ASP A 77 -11.03 8.41 -18.42
C ASP A 77 -10.09 9.41 -17.72
N LYS A 78 -10.24 9.61 -16.41
CA LYS A 78 -9.36 10.46 -15.60
C LYS A 78 -8.54 9.59 -14.66
N GLN A 79 -7.26 9.48 -14.98
CA GLN A 79 -6.27 8.83 -14.12
C GLN A 79 -5.45 9.90 -13.40
N ILE A 80 -5.24 9.70 -12.10
CA ILE A 80 -4.33 10.54 -11.30
C ILE A 80 -3.03 9.75 -11.11
N PRO A 81 -1.92 10.12 -11.78
CA PRO A 81 -0.64 9.48 -11.60
C PRO A 81 0.08 10.07 -10.38
N ILE A 82 0.43 9.23 -9.41
CA ILE A 82 1.26 9.61 -8.28
C ILE A 82 2.61 8.93 -8.41
N LYS A 83 3.68 9.73 -8.51
CA LYS A 83 5.06 9.22 -8.45
C LYS A 83 5.46 9.09 -7.00
N THR A 84 6.04 7.95 -6.64
CA THR A 84 6.50 7.69 -5.27
C THR A 84 7.84 6.95 -5.29
N THR A 85 8.60 7.13 -4.21
CA THR A 85 9.87 6.42 -3.99
C THR A 85 9.69 5.48 -2.80
N ILE A 86 10.13 4.23 -2.97
CA ILE A 86 10.19 3.24 -1.92
C ILE A 86 11.55 3.39 -1.23
N SER A 87 11.51 3.70 0.07
CA SER A 87 12.71 3.80 0.89
C SER A 87 13.35 2.43 1.14
N ASP A 88 14.55 2.44 1.70
CA ASP A 88 15.21 1.23 2.19
C ASP A 88 14.65 0.77 3.56
N GLU A 89 13.61 1.44 4.10
CA GLU A 89 12.96 1.03 5.34
C GLU A 89 12.23 -0.31 5.16
N VAL A 90 12.53 -1.24 6.08
CA VAL A 90 11.89 -2.54 6.14
C VAL A 90 11.34 -2.78 7.55
N LYS A 91 10.02 -2.80 7.69
CA LYS A 91 9.33 -3.23 8.90
C LYS A 91 9.16 -4.75 8.86
N LYS A 92 9.46 -5.44 9.96
CA LYS A 92 9.42 -6.91 10.02
C LYS A 92 8.53 -7.37 11.17
N VAL A 93 7.77 -8.43 10.91
CA VAL A 93 7.01 -9.16 11.92
C VAL A 93 7.18 -10.65 11.70
N GLN A 94 6.99 -11.43 12.77
CA GLN A 94 6.97 -12.88 12.72
C GLN A 94 5.56 -13.35 13.06
N TYR A 95 5.01 -14.24 12.24
CA TYR A 95 3.69 -14.82 12.46
C TYR A 95 3.69 -16.28 12.00
N GLU A 96 3.36 -17.18 12.91
CA GLU A 96 3.26 -18.61 12.60
C GLU A 96 1.95 -18.88 11.86
N GLY A 97 2.07 -19.27 10.59
CA GLY A 97 0.92 -19.52 9.74
C GLY A 97 1.33 -19.72 8.29
N ASN A 98 0.44 -20.33 7.52
CA ASN A 98 0.64 -20.41 6.08
C ASN A 98 0.64 -19.00 5.45
N GLU A 99 1.00 -18.93 4.17
CA GLU A 99 1.10 -17.67 3.44
C GLU A 99 -0.19 -16.83 3.50
N LEU A 100 -1.36 -17.44 3.29
CA LEU A 100 -2.64 -16.75 3.33
C LEU A 100 -2.93 -16.17 4.72
N GLN A 101 -2.71 -16.96 5.78
CA GLN A 101 -2.89 -16.51 7.16
C GLN A 101 -1.96 -15.34 7.50
N ARG A 102 -0.72 -15.34 6.97
CA ARG A 102 0.21 -14.22 7.12
C ARG A 102 -0.25 -12.97 6.37
N ILE A 103 -0.77 -13.13 5.16
CA ILE A 103 -1.36 -12.02 4.39
C ILE A 103 -2.54 -11.41 5.16
N GLU A 104 -3.46 -12.23 5.67
CA GLU A 104 -4.61 -11.79 6.46
C GLU A 104 -4.17 -11.07 7.74
N TYR A 105 -3.20 -11.63 8.46
CA TYR A 105 -2.66 -11.04 9.67
C TYR A 105 -2.05 -9.65 9.41
N VAL A 106 -1.22 -9.51 8.37
CA VAL A 106 -0.61 -8.22 8.04
C VAL A 106 -1.63 -7.24 7.50
N GLY A 107 -2.53 -7.69 6.63
CA GLY A 107 -3.62 -6.87 6.10
C GLY A 107 -4.44 -6.24 7.22
N LEU A 108 -4.90 -7.05 8.17
CA LEU A 108 -5.67 -6.58 9.33
C LEU A 108 -4.83 -5.66 10.25
N SER A 109 -3.54 -5.96 10.42
CA SER A 109 -2.65 -5.17 11.27
C SER A 109 -2.40 -3.77 10.68
N LEU A 110 -2.17 -3.69 9.37
CA LEU A 110 -1.99 -2.43 8.65
C LEU A 110 -3.30 -1.65 8.60
N GLU A 111 -4.43 -2.30 8.33
CA GLU A 111 -5.75 -1.68 8.35
C GLU A 111 -6.02 -0.98 9.69
N LYS A 112 -5.86 -1.69 10.82
CA LYS A 112 -6.01 -1.10 12.15
C LYS A 112 -5.00 0.01 12.44
N PHE A 113 -3.76 -0.13 11.97
CA PHE A 113 -2.73 0.89 12.16
C PHE A 113 -3.09 2.21 11.47
N TYR A 114 -3.57 2.16 10.23
CA TYR A 114 -3.98 3.34 9.49
C TYR A 114 -5.33 3.89 9.96
N GLU A 115 -6.28 3.04 10.31
CA GLU A 115 -7.57 3.45 10.88
C GLU A 115 -7.35 4.29 12.15
N ASN A 116 -6.46 3.85 13.05
CA ASN A 116 -6.08 4.61 14.26
C ASN A 116 -5.41 5.96 13.95
N ARG A 117 -4.93 6.18 12.72
CA ARG A 117 -4.35 7.44 12.23
C ARG A 117 -5.33 8.25 11.40
N GLY A 118 -6.60 7.83 11.31
CA GLY A 118 -7.61 8.50 10.51
C GLY A 118 -7.40 8.32 9.00
N ALA A 119 -6.74 7.24 8.58
CA ALA A 119 -6.48 6.92 7.18
C ALA A 119 -7.04 5.54 6.81
N LYS A 120 -7.56 5.40 5.59
CA LYS A 120 -7.96 4.09 5.05
C LYS A 120 -6.75 3.31 4.54
N PHE A 121 -6.84 1.98 4.54
CA PHE A 121 -5.81 1.10 3.98
C PHE A 121 -6.41 0.15 2.95
N TYR A 122 -5.82 0.09 1.76
CA TYR A 122 -6.22 -0.83 0.71
C TYR A 122 -5.10 -1.83 0.46
N LEU A 123 -5.41 -3.13 0.49
CA LEU A 123 -4.46 -4.20 0.14
C LEU A 123 -4.78 -4.76 -1.23
N LEU A 124 -3.76 -4.86 -2.09
CA LEU A 124 -3.85 -5.39 -3.45
C LEU A 124 -2.80 -6.48 -3.65
N ASP A 125 -3.16 -7.57 -4.31
CA ASP A 125 -2.21 -8.62 -4.68
C ASP A 125 -1.68 -8.35 -6.10
N LEU A 126 -0.38 -8.09 -6.24
CA LEU A 126 0.29 -7.87 -7.53
C LEU A 126 1.07 -9.11 -8.01
N ARG A 127 0.96 -10.23 -7.30
CA ARG A 127 1.80 -11.40 -7.59
C ARG A 127 1.35 -12.21 -8.80
N GLY A 128 0.16 -11.95 -9.36
CA GLY A 128 -0.28 -12.39 -10.69
C GLY A 128 0.21 -13.77 -11.14
#